data_AF-A0A3S3S1M0-F1
#
_entry.id   AF-A0A3S3S1M0-F1
#
_cell.length_a   1.000
_cell.length_b   1.000
_cell.length_c   1.000
_cell.angle_alpha   90.00
_cell.angle_beta   90.00
_cell.angle_gamma   90.00
#
_symmetry.space_group_name_H-M   'P 1'
#
loop_
_entity.id
_entity.type
_entity.pdbx_description
1 polymer ?
#
loop_
_entity_poly.entity_id
_entity_poly.type
_entity_poly.pdbx_seq_one_letter_code
_entity_poly.pdbx_strand_id
1 'polypeptide(L)'
;ATRIIMPNIKFGIVTAALLSFVLSWEEIGVTLFITSVNAITLPRLMWMGLRDNIDPAIAALSVILIIITVLVLAVRSMVTRRAAP
;
A
#
# COMPACT_ATOMS: atom_id res chain seq x y z
N ALA A 1 24.56 14.92 7.29
CA ALA A 1 24.00 13.55 7.15
C ALA A 1 23.48 13.26 5.73
N THR A 2 22.70 14.17 5.14
CA THR A 2 21.98 13.98 3.86
C THR A 2 22.85 13.68 2.64
N ARG A 3 24.11 14.14 2.58
CA ARG A 3 24.99 13.93 1.41
C ARG A 3 25.69 12.57 1.36
N ILE A 4 25.83 11.90 2.51
CA ILE A 4 26.64 10.67 2.63
C ILE A 4 25.77 9.50 3.11
N ILE A 5 24.94 9.74 4.12
CA ILE A 5 24.14 8.67 4.74
C ILE A 5 22.94 8.35 3.85
N MET A 6 22.18 9.37 3.42
CA MET A 6 20.95 9.19 2.62
C MET A 6 21.15 8.36 1.35
N PRO A 7 22.20 8.59 0.52
CA PRO A 7 22.44 7.78 -0.68
C PRO A 7 22.86 6.34 -0.35
N ASN A 8 23.57 6.12 0.75
CA ASN A 8 24.03 4.79 1.17
C ASN A 8 22.86 3.91 1.66
N ILE A 9 21.89 4.51 2.35
CA ILE A 9 20.69 3.79 2.83
C ILE A 9 19.48 3.95 1.90
N LYS A 10 19.64 4.52 0.70
CA LYS A 10 18.52 4.85 -0.21
C LYS A 10 17.62 3.65 -0.51
N PHE A 11 18.21 2.46 -0.64
CA PHE A 11 17.45 1.22 -0.88
C PHE A 11 16.63 0.80 0.35
N GLY A 12 17.23 0.95 1.54
CA GLY A 12 16.53 0.73 2.81
C GLY A 12 15.39 1.72 3.01
N ILE A 13 15.60 3.01 2.71
CA ILE A 13 14.56 4.05 2.79
C ILE A 13 13.40 3.73 1.85
N VAL A 14 13.68 3.38 0.59
CA VAL A 14 12.62 3.04 -0.38
C VAL A 14 11.83 1.81 0.08
N THR A 15 12.52 0.79 0.62
CA THR A 15 11.86 -0.42 1.12
C THR A 15 10.99 -0.12 2.34
N ALA A 16 11.51 0.66 3.30
CA ALA A 16 10.77 1.07 4.49
C ALA A 16 9.57 1.96 4.15
N ALA A 17 9.70 2.86 3.16
CA ALA A 17 8.59 3.69 2.70
C ALA A 17 7.46 2.85 2.08
N LEU A 18 7.79 1.89 1.23
CA LEU A 18 6.81 0.98 0.64
C LEU A 18 6.13 0.11 1.70
N LEU A 19 6.90 -0.46 2.63
CA LEU A 19 6.34 -1.28 3.71
C LEU A 19 5.45 -0.45 4.65
N SER A 20 5.88 0.76 5.04
CA SER A 20 5.07 1.66 5.86
C SER A 20 3.78 2.07 5.15
N PHE A 21 3.81 2.24 3.82
CA PHE A 21 2.61 2.52 3.03
C PHE A 21 1.63 1.34 3.08
N VAL A 22 2.11 0.11 2.86
CA VAL A 22 1.27 -1.09 2.94
C VAL A 22 0.69 -1.28 4.35
N LEU A 23 1.51 -1.14 5.38
CA LEU A 23 1.07 -1.26 6.78
C LEU A 23 0.00 -0.23 7.15
N SER A 24 0.04 0.98 6.57
CA SER A 24 -0.99 2.00 6.81
C SER A 24 -2.38 1.59 6.33
N TRP A 25 -2.46 0.67 5.36
CA TRP A 25 -3.72 0.17 4.82
C TRP A 25 -4.41 -0.80 5.79
N GLU A 26 -3.63 -1.54 6.58
CA GLU A 26 -4.12 -2.56 7.52
C GLU A 26 -4.66 -1.96 8.83
N GLU A 27 -4.36 -0.70 9.10
CA GLU A 27 -4.67 -0.02 10.38
C GLU A 27 -6.13 0.46 10.49
N ILE A 28 -7.06 -0.22 9.80
CA ILE A 28 -8.47 0.18 9.77
C ILE A 28 -9.12 0.10 11.15
N GLY A 29 -8.70 -0.87 11.98
CA GLY A 29 -9.20 -1.05 13.34
C GLY A 29 -9.03 0.22 14.17
N VAL A 30 -7.82 0.76 14.25
CA VAL A 30 -7.54 1.99 15.02
C VAL A 30 -8.13 3.22 14.33
N THR A 31 -8.08 3.27 13.00
CA THR A 31 -8.62 4.40 12.23
C THR A 31 -10.12 4.59 12.47
N LEU A 32 -10.90 3.50 12.58
CA LEU A 32 -12.33 3.54 12.88
C LEU A 32 -12.66 4.20 14.22
N PHE A 33 -11.82 4.04 15.24
CA PHE A 33 -12.03 4.58 16.58
C PHE A 33 -11.46 5.99 16.79
N ILE A 34 -10.39 6.36 16.07
CA ILE A 34 -9.72 7.66 16.23
C ILE A 34 -10.25 8.73 15.26
N THR A 35 -10.68 8.34 14.06
CA THR A 35 -11.01 9.30 12.99
C THR A 35 -12.50 9.66 12.99
N SER A 36 -12.81 10.94 12.75
CA SER A 36 -14.18 11.46 12.65
C SER A 36 -14.97 10.79 11.53
N VAL A 37 -16.30 10.71 11.69
CA VAL A 37 -17.25 10.10 10.74
C VAL A 37 -17.14 10.73 9.33
N ASN A 38 -16.72 11.99 9.24
CA ASN A 38 -16.57 12.71 7.98
C ASN A 38 -15.29 12.38 7.20
N ALA A 39 -14.33 11.67 7.80
CA ALA A 39 -13.08 11.30 7.16
C ALA A 39 -13.17 9.89 6.57
N ILE A 40 -13.67 9.83 5.33
CA ILE A 40 -13.86 8.62 4.55
C ILE A 40 -12.57 8.36 3.75
N THR A 41 -11.80 7.37 4.19
CA THR A 41 -10.64 6.84 3.45
C THR A 41 -11.05 5.64 2.60
N LEU A 42 -10.25 5.29 1.58
CA LEU A 42 -10.54 4.14 0.71
C LEU A 42 -10.73 2.84 1.51
N PRO A 43 -9.87 2.49 2.49
CA PRO A 43 -10.07 1.28 3.30
C PRO A 43 -11.35 1.35 4.14
N ARG A 44 -11.68 2.53 4.71
CA ARG A 44 -12.92 2.74 5.47
C ARG A 44 -14.16 2.52 4.61
N LEU A 45 -14.14 3.03 3.37
CA LEU A 45 -15.24 2.85 2.43
C LEU A 45 -15.43 1.37 2.06
N MET A 46 -14.33 0.63 1.85
CA MET A 46 -14.39 -0.83 1.65
C MET A 46 -14.97 -1.56 2.88
N TRP A 47 -14.59 -1.15 4.09
CA TRP A 47 -15.13 -1.75 5.32
C TRP A 47 -16.61 -1.46 5.55
N MET A 48 -17.06 -0.23 5.28
CA MET A 48 -18.47 0.15 5.38
C MET A 48 -19.32 -0.61 4.36
N GLY A 49 -18.83 -0.74 3.11
CA GLY A 49 -19.48 -1.54 2.08
C GLY A 49 -19.64 -3.01 2.51
N LEU A 50 -18.61 -3.65 3.06
CA LEU A 50 -18.71 -5.02 3.57
C LEU A 50 -19.79 -5.21 4.65
N ARG A 51 -20.04 -4.17 5.46
CA ARG A 51 -20.99 -4.22 6.58
C ARG A 51 -22.44 -3.95 6.16
N ASP A 52 -22.66 -3.01 5.25
CA ASP A 52 -24.01 -2.53 4.93
C ASP A 52 -24.69 -3.33 3.80
N ASN A 53 -23.93 -3.85 2.82
CA ASN A 53 -24.35 -4.83 1.79
C ASN A 53 -23.08 -5.24 1.02
N ILE A 54 -22.75 -6.53 0.87
CA ILE A 54 -21.53 -6.97 0.14
C ILE A 54 -21.51 -6.40 -1.28
N ASP A 55 -20.90 -5.23 -1.42
CA ASP A 55 -20.93 -4.46 -2.65
C ASP A 55 -19.89 -5.05 -3.60
N PRO A 56 -20.29 -5.51 -4.81
CA PRO A 56 -19.35 -6.04 -5.79
C PRO A 56 -18.24 -5.05 -6.16
N ALA A 57 -18.41 -3.75 -5.92
CA ALA A 57 -17.37 -2.74 -6.10
C ALA A 57 -16.12 -2.99 -5.24
N ILE A 58 -16.26 -3.57 -4.04
CA ILE A 58 -15.14 -3.86 -3.14
C ILE A 58 -14.25 -4.95 -3.74
N ALA A 59 -14.85 -5.97 -4.34
CA ALA A 59 -14.13 -7.04 -5.03
C ALA A 59 -13.37 -6.49 -6.25
N ALA A 60 -13.98 -5.58 -7.02
CA ALA A 60 -13.33 -4.93 -8.16
C ALA A 60 -12.11 -4.08 -7.72
N LEU A 61 -12.24 -3.29 -6.64
CA LEU A 61 -11.14 -2.50 -6.07
C LEU A 61 -9.97 -3.38 -5.62
N SER A 62 -10.25 -4.50 -4.96
CA SER A 62 -9.23 -5.47 -4.54
C SER A 62 -8.45 -6.02 -5.74
N VAL A 63 -9.12 -6.37 -6.83
CA VAL A 63 -8.45 -6.83 -8.06
C VAL A 63 -7.51 -5.77 -8.63
N ILE A 64 -7.93 -4.50 -8.65
CA ILE A 64 -7.09 -3.39 -9.12
C ILE A 64 -5.83 -3.26 -8.25
N LEU A 65 -5.96 -3.34 -6.93
CA LEU A 65 -4.83 -3.25 -6.00
C LEU A 65 -3.86 -4.43 -6.16
N ILE A 66 -4.38 -5.64 -6.38
CA ILE A 66 -3.58 -6.82 -6.67
C ILE A 66 -2.81 -6.62 -7.99
N ILE A 67 -3.46 -6.12 -9.04
CA ILE A 67 -2.81 -5.82 -10.33
C ILE A 67 -1.68 -4.81 -10.15
N ILE A 68 -1.91 -3.72 -9.41
CA ILE A 68 -0.88 -2.72 -9.12
C ILE A 68 0.32 -3.36 -8.40
N THR A 69 0.05 -4.19 -7.38
CA THR A 69 1.10 -4.89 -6.62
C THR A 69 1.90 -5.83 -7.52
N VAL A 70 1.22 -6.62 -8.35
CA VAL A 70 1.86 -7.51 -9.33
C VAL A 70 2.71 -6.73 -10.31
N LEU A 71 2.23 -5.58 -10.82
CA LEU A 71 2.99 -4.73 -11.74
C LEU A 71 4.26 -4.18 -11.09
N VAL A 72 4.17 -3.66 -9.86
CA VAL A 72 5.35 -3.15 -9.13
C VAL A 72 6.38 -4.26 -8.92
N LEU A 73 5.93 -5.45 -8.50
CA LEU A 73 6.82 -6.60 -8.30
C LEU A 73 7.40 -7.10 -9.64
N ALA A 74 6.62 -7.13 -10.70
CA ALA A 74 7.07 -7.52 -12.03
C ALA A 74 8.15 -6.56 -12.54
N VAL A 75 7.92 -5.24 -12.46
CA VAL A 75 8.91 -4.22 -12.81
C VAL A 75 10.18 -4.38 -11.98
N ARG A 76 10.06 -4.54 -10.65
CA ARG A 76 11.21 -4.81 -9.77
C ARG A 76 11.97 -6.05 -10.24
N SER A 77 11.27 -7.15 -10.51
CA SER A 77 11.88 -8.41 -10.94
C SER A 77 12.63 -8.28 -12.27
N MET A 78 12.08 -7.53 -13.22
CA MET A 78 12.70 -7.28 -14.52
C MET A 78 13.96 -6.41 -14.40
N VAL A 79 13.93 -5.39 -13.54
CA VAL A 79 15.10 -4.54 -13.26
C VAL A 79 16.20 -5.34 -12.55
N THR A 80 15.85 -6.18 -11.58
CA THR A 80 16.83 -7.05 -10.89
C THR A 80 17.43 -8.10 -11.82
N ARG A 81 16.65 -8.68 -12.75
CA ARG A 81 17.18 -9.64 -13.74
C ARG A 81 18.22 -9.04 -14.69
N ARG A 82 18.14 -7.74 -14.98
CA ARG A 82 19.16 -7.03 -15.79
C ARG A 82 20.44 -6.70 -15.00
N ALA A 83 20.41 -6.85 -13.68
CA ALA A 83 21.53 -6.56 -12.79
C ALA A 83 22.26 -7.83 -12.30
N ALA A 84 21.81 -9.02 -12.70
CA ALA A 84 22.57 -10.26 -12.55
C ALA A 84 23.54 -10.37 -13.75
N PRO A 85 24.86 -10.55 -13.53
CA PRO A 85 25.85 -10.72 -14.59
C PRO A 85 25.64 -12.02 -15.38
#